data_AF-A0A0L0S7P6-F1
#
_entry.id   AF-A0A0L0S7P6-F1
#
_cell.length_a   1.000
_cell.length_b   1.000
_cell.length_c   1.000
_cell.angle_alpha   90.00
_cell.angle_beta   90.00
_cell.angle_gamma   90.00
#
_symmetry.space_group_name_H-M   'P 1'
#
loop_
_entity.id
_entity.type
_entity.pdbx_description
1 polymer ?
#
loop_
_entity_poly.entity_id
_entity_poly.type
_entity_poly.pdbx_seq_one_letter_code
_entity_poly.pdbx_strand_id
1 'polypeptide(L)'
;MATAQDQAVGGLFLFIATAVWLYYTAWVFLLPFADADHFLHALFLPREYAILIPTALLVVGVSGIAGFIALSVAKSNAKKKAKAQKKAN
;
A
#
# COMPACT_ATOMS: atom_id res chain seq x y z
N MET A 1 -28.66 -5.76 -5.26
CA MET A 1 -28.43 -4.41 -5.81
C MET A 1 -27.72 -3.61 -4.74
N ALA A 2 -26.64 -2.90 -5.08
CA ALA A 2 -26.01 -1.97 -4.14
C ALA A 2 -27.05 -0.90 -3.75
N THR A 3 -27.13 -0.58 -2.46
CA THR A 3 -28.07 0.44 -1.99
C THR A 3 -27.60 1.82 -2.47
N ALA A 4 -28.49 2.81 -2.53
CA ALA A 4 -28.11 4.18 -2.91
C ALA A 4 -26.99 4.74 -2.01
N GLN A 5 -26.96 4.30 -0.74
CA GLN A 5 -25.90 4.62 0.20
C GLN A 5 -24.56 4.02 -0.21
N ASP A 6 -24.53 2.73 -0.61
CA ASP A 6 -23.31 2.06 -1.07
C ASP A 6 -22.72 2.74 -2.32
N GLN A 7 -23.60 3.19 -3.24
CA GLN A 7 -23.20 3.91 -4.44
C GLN A 7 -22.62 5.29 -4.13
N ALA A 8 -23.21 6.04 -3.21
CA ALA A 8 -22.69 7.34 -2.78
C ALA A 8 -21.31 7.22 -2.12
N VAL A 9 -21.14 6.23 -1.24
CA VAL A 9 -19.86 5.95 -0.57
C VAL A 9 -18.80 5.52 -1.59
N GLY A 10 -19.15 4.62 -2.52
CA GLY A 10 -18.25 4.22 -3.60
C GLY A 10 -17.83 5.39 -4.48
N GLY A 11 -18.78 6.27 -4.84
CA GLY A 11 -18.51 7.49 -5.60
C GLY A 11 -17.57 8.44 -4.86
N LEU A 12 -17.75 8.63 -3.56
CA LEU A 12 -16.85 9.44 -2.74
C LEU A 12 -15.43 8.85 -2.72
N PHE A 13 -15.29 7.55 -2.50
CA PHE A 13 -13.97 6.90 -2.54
C PHE A 13 -13.29 7.02 -3.91
N LEU A 14 -14.04 6.87 -5.00
CA LEU A 14 -13.51 7.07 -6.35
C LEU A 14 -13.05 8.51 -6.58
N PHE A 15 -13.82 9.49 -6.12
CA PHE A 15 -13.44 10.89 -6.22
C PHE A 15 -12.14 11.17 -5.45
N ILE A 16 -12.06 10.71 -4.20
CA ILE A 16 -10.85 10.86 -3.36
C ILE A 16 -9.65 10.17 -4.02
N ALA A 17 -9.82 8.93 -4.49
CA ALA A 17 -8.76 8.19 -5.16
C ALA A 17 -8.27 8.91 -6.42
N THR A 18 -9.20 9.46 -7.21
CA THR A 18 -8.87 10.23 -8.42
C THR A 18 -8.10 11.50 -8.08
N ALA A 19 -8.54 12.24 -7.05
CA ALA A 19 -7.87 13.46 -6.60
C ALA A 19 -6.43 13.17 -6.12
N VAL A 20 -6.25 12.13 -5.28
CA VAL A 20 -4.93 11.71 -4.81
C VAL A 20 -4.05 11.25 -5.97
N TRP A 21 -4.60 10.51 -6.92
CA TRP A 21 -3.88 10.05 -8.12
C TRP A 21 -3.40 11.21 -8.98
N LEU A 22 -4.26 12.22 -9.20
CA LEU A 22 -3.90 13.43 -9.94
C LEU A 22 -2.81 14.24 -9.22
N TYR A 23 -2.95 14.43 -7.91
CA TYR A 23 -1.94 15.11 -7.10
C TYR A 23 -0.59 14.41 -7.20
N TYR A 24 -0.56 13.09 -7.03
CA TYR A 24 0.66 12.30 -7.09
C TYR A 24 1.28 12.27 -8.48
N THR A 25 0.46 12.14 -9.53
CA THR A 25 0.93 12.18 -10.92
C THR A 25 1.52 13.55 -11.25
N ALA A 26 0.81 14.63 -10.92
CA ALA A 26 1.32 15.99 -11.11
C ALA A 26 2.65 16.20 -10.34
N TRP A 27 2.74 15.70 -9.11
CA TRP A 27 3.94 15.77 -8.31
C TRP A 27 5.14 15.06 -8.97
N VAL A 28 4.97 13.82 -9.44
CA VAL A 28 6.04 13.04 -10.07
C VAL A 28 6.46 13.62 -11.42
N PHE A 29 5.50 14.08 -12.22
CA PHE A 29 5.77 14.51 -13.60
C PHE A 29 6.14 15.98 -13.72
N LEU A 30 5.56 16.89 -12.93
CA LEU A 30 5.81 18.34 -13.08
C LEU A 30 7.03 18.82 -12.29
N LEU A 31 7.21 18.34 -11.05
CA LEU A 31 8.32 18.77 -10.18
C LEU A 31 9.74 18.59 -10.77
N PRO A 32 10.09 17.54 -11.54
CA PRO A 32 11.41 17.46 -12.21
C PRO A 32 11.74 18.63 -13.14
N PHE A 33 10.74 19.29 -13.70
CA PHE A 33 10.93 20.36 -14.69
C PHE A 33 10.79 21.75 -14.07
N ALA A 34 10.46 21.84 -12.78
CA ALA A 34 10.37 23.10 -12.05
C ALA A 34 11.73 23.48 -11.48
N ASP A 35 12.10 24.75 -11.60
CA ASP A 35 13.30 25.30 -10.97
C ASP A 35 13.15 25.36 -9.44
N ALA A 36 14.26 25.31 -8.71
CA ALA A 36 14.26 25.21 -7.25
C ALA A 36 13.51 26.35 -6.53
N ASP A 37 13.50 27.57 -7.08
CA ASP A 37 12.80 28.73 -6.53
C ASP A 37 11.34 28.86 -7.02
N HIS A 38 10.83 27.89 -7.78
CA HIS A 38 9.49 27.92 -8.32
C HIS A 38 8.44 27.62 -7.24
N PHE A 39 7.31 28.33 -7.27
CA PHE A 39 6.20 28.16 -6.31
C PHE A 39 5.65 26.73 -6.21
N LEU A 40 5.95 25.87 -7.20
CA LEU A 40 5.53 24.47 -7.23
C LEU A 40 6.18 23.69 -6.08
N HIS A 41 7.39 24.05 -5.68
CA HIS A 41 8.05 23.44 -4.51
C HIS A 41 7.33 23.70 -3.18
N ALA A 42 6.43 24.69 -3.11
CA ALA A 42 5.57 24.90 -1.94
C ALA A 42 4.28 24.05 -1.96
N LEU A 43 3.85 23.59 -3.15
CA LEU A 43 2.65 22.75 -3.34
C LEU A 43 2.95 21.26 -3.20
N PHE A 44 4.22 20.88 -3.37
CA PHE A 44 4.69 19.51 -3.43
C PHE A 44 5.76 19.23 -2.38
N LEU A 45 5.78 18.01 -1.85
CA LEU A 45 6.88 17.56 -0.98
C LEU A 45 8.19 17.46 -1.78
N PRO A 46 9.35 17.42 -1.10
CA PRO A 46 10.64 17.22 -1.76
C PRO A 46 10.66 15.96 -2.64
N ARG A 47 11.46 16.02 -3.71
CA ARG A 47 11.46 15.01 -4.78
C ARG A 47 11.79 13.61 -4.28
N GLU A 48 12.61 13.48 -3.24
CA GLU A 48 12.97 12.17 -2.68
C GLU A 48 11.76 11.37 -2.21
N TYR A 49 10.72 12.04 -1.70
CA TYR A 49 9.51 11.38 -1.22
C TYR A 49 8.67 10.78 -2.35
N ALA A 50 8.76 11.33 -3.56
CA ALA A 50 8.09 10.78 -4.73
C ALA A 50 8.61 9.38 -5.12
N ILE A 51 9.82 9.02 -4.69
CA ILE A 51 10.38 7.67 -4.87
C ILE A 51 10.19 6.85 -3.60
N LEU A 52 10.48 7.46 -2.44
CA LEU A 52 10.50 6.78 -1.15
C LEU A 52 9.12 6.24 -0.75
N ILE A 53 8.03 6.97 -1.03
CA ILE A 53 6.67 6.54 -0.65
C ILE A 53 6.28 5.22 -1.35
N PRO A 54 6.32 5.09 -2.69
CA PRO A 54 6.06 3.82 -3.36
C PRO A 54 6.99 2.70 -2.92
N THR A 55 8.29 2.98 -2.77
CA THR A 55 9.27 1.96 -2.38
C THR A 55 9.00 1.43 -0.98
N ALA A 56 8.75 2.32 -0.01
CA ALA A 56 8.40 1.92 1.35
C ALA A 56 7.11 1.09 1.38
N LEU A 57 6.09 1.52 0.62
CA LEU A 57 4.82 0.80 0.54
C LEU A 57 4.99 -0.61 -0.07
N LEU A 58 5.82 -0.74 -1.12
CA LEU A 58 6.18 -2.04 -1.68
C LEU A 58 6.91 -2.92 -0.68
N VAL A 59 7.93 -2.40 -0.01
CA VAL A 59 8.73 -3.15 0.97
C VAL A 59 7.83 -3.65 2.11
N VAL A 60 6.99 -2.78 2.66
CA VAL A 60 6.05 -3.14 3.73
C VAL A 60 5.04 -4.17 3.24
N GLY A 61 4.47 -3.99 2.04
CA GLY A 61 3.52 -4.92 1.46
C GLY A 61 4.12 -6.32 1.24
N VAL A 62 5.27 -6.39 0.57
CA VAL A 62 5.97 -7.66 0.30
C VAL A 62 6.40 -8.34 1.60
N SER A 63 6.97 -7.57 2.53
CA SER A 63 7.41 -8.10 3.83
C SER A 63 6.23 -8.62 4.65
N GLY A 64 5.09 -7.91 4.63
CA GLY A 64 3.87 -8.33 5.29
C GLY A 64 3.33 -9.65 4.73
N ILE A 65 3.26 -9.78 3.40
CA ILE A 65 2.82 -11.02 2.73
C ILE A 65 3.77 -12.17 3.05
N ALA A 66 5.08 -11.96 2.90
CA ALA A 66 6.09 -12.98 3.18
C ALA A 66 6.04 -13.43 4.65
N GLY A 67 5.92 -12.49 5.59
CA GLY A 67 5.77 -12.76 7.00
C GLY A 67 4.51 -13.56 7.33
N PHE A 68 3.37 -13.19 6.73
CA PHE A 68 2.13 -13.93 6.90
C PHE A 68 2.23 -15.38 6.40
N ILE A 69 2.81 -15.58 5.21
CA ILE A 69 3.03 -16.92 4.65
C ILE A 69 3.93 -17.74 5.58
N ALA A 70 5.08 -17.19 5.98
CA ALA A 70 6.02 -17.87 6.88
C ALA A 70 5.36 -18.30 8.20
N LEU A 71 4.61 -17.40 8.83
CA LEU A 71 3.89 -17.68 10.08
C LEU A 71 2.79 -18.74 9.89
N SER A 72 2.04 -18.68 8.79
CA SER A 72 0.97 -19.64 8.50
C SER A 72 1.52 -21.05 8.29
N VAL A 73 2.63 -21.19 7.57
CA VAL A 73 3.30 -22.46 7.31
C VAL A 73 3.89 -23.01 8.60
N ALA A 74 4.60 -22.20 9.38
CA ALA A 74 5.18 -22.60 10.67
C ALA A 74 4.10 -23.14 11.62
N LYS A 75 2.95 -22.44 11.73
CA LYS A 75 1.82 -22.86 12.56
C LYS A 75 1.20 -24.17 12.08
N SER A 76 1.05 -24.35 10.76
CA SER A 76 0.49 -25.58 10.20
C SER A 76 1.41 -26.79 10.44
N ASN A 77 2.73 -26.62 10.29
CA ASN A 77 3.73 -27.66 10.50
C ASN A 77 3.84 -28.04 11.98
N ALA A 78 3.79 -27.07 12.90
CA ALA A 78 3.76 -27.33 14.33
C ALA A 78 2.55 -28.18 14.74
N LYS A 79 1.36 -27.86 14.20
CA LYS A 79 0.13 -28.66 14.42
C LYS A 79 0.25 -30.08 13.85
N LYS A 80 0.84 -30.25 12.66
CA LYS A 80 1.06 -31.58 12.06
C LYS A 80 2.01 -32.42 12.92
N LYS A 81 3.13 -31.84 13.38
CA LYS A 81 4.09 -32.51 14.27
C LYS A 81 3.45 -32.94 15.59
N ALA A 82 2.70 -32.06 16.24
CA ALA A 82 1.99 -32.38 17.49
C ALA A 82 0.95 -33.51 17.33
N LYS A 83 0.24 -33.56 16.20
CA LYS A 83 -0.72 -34.65 15.91
C LYS A 83 -0.03 -35.99 15.62
N ALA A 84 1.11 -35.98 14.93
CA ALA A 84 1.90 -37.18 14.68
C ALA A 84 2.46 -37.76 16.00
N GLN A 85 2.94 -36.90 16.90
CA GLN A 85 3.47 -37.31 18.20
C GLN A 85 2.41 -37.91 19.12
N LYS A 86 1.16 -37.41 19.07
CA LYS A 86 0.02 -37.99 19.81
C LYS A 86 -0.50 -39.32 19.26
N LYS A 87 -0.16 -39.69 18.01
CA LYS A 87 -0.51 -40.99 17.43
C LYS A 87 0.58 -42.06 17.65
N ALA A 88 1.78 -41.64 18.01
CA ALA A 88 2.93 -42.51 18.22
C ALA A 88 3.16 -42.88 19.70
N ASN A 89 2.47 -42.20 20.62
CA ASN A 89 2.32 -42.56 22.04
C ASN A 89 0.93 -43.13 22.26
#